data_AF-A0A9N9ISP9-F1
#
_entry.id   AF-A0A9N9ISP9-F1
#
_cell.length_a   1.000
_cell.length_b   1.000
_cell.length_c   1.000
_cell.angle_alpha   90.00
_cell.angle_beta   90.00
_cell.angle_gamma   90.00
#
_symmetry.space_group_name_H-M   'P 1'
#
loop_
_entity.id
_entity.type
_entity.pdbx_description
1 polymer ?
#
loop_
_entity_poly.entity_id
_entity_poly.type
_entity_poly.pdbx_seq_one_letter_code
_entity_poly.pdbx_strand_id
1 'polypeptide(L)'
;TPRYIAYGIIGISIWATAIALSFNHQRVNSSSVKESLLNVKNHPKAIQYLGRNINFTAPQWWPFPSQRKFPWISGNINQLKGIVDFKYWVEGSD
;
A
#
# COMPACT_ATOMS: atom_id res chain seq x y z
N THR A 1 -36.34 -13.78 2.87
CA THR A 1 -36.10 -12.35 3.15
C THR A 1 -34.73 -12.08 3.79
N PRO A 2 -34.19 -12.84 4.77
CA PRO A 2 -32.83 -12.61 5.31
C PRO A 2 -31.67 -13.04 4.39
N ARG A 3 -31.82 -14.16 3.67
CA ARG A 3 -30.78 -14.69 2.76
C ARG A 3 -30.37 -13.73 1.64
N TYR A 4 -31.32 -12.99 1.08
CA TYR A 4 -31.05 -12.02 0.01
C TYR A 4 -30.30 -10.80 0.53
N ILE A 5 -30.57 -10.39 1.78
CA ILE A 5 -29.80 -9.33 2.45
C ILE A 5 -28.36 -9.80 2.66
N ALA A 6 -28.16 -11.04 3.12
CA ALA A 6 -26.82 -11.61 3.27
C ALA A 6 -26.05 -11.64 1.94
N TYR A 7 -26.67 -12.09 0.85
CA TYR A 7 -26.05 -12.07 -0.48
C TYR A 7 -25.75 -10.63 -0.96
N GLY A 8 -26.64 -9.68 -0.67
CA GLY A 8 -26.41 -8.27 -0.98
C GLY A 8 -25.18 -7.72 -0.25
N ILE A 9 -25.05 -7.98 1.05
CA ILE A 9 -23.90 -7.54 1.86
C ILE A 9 -22.60 -8.17 1.35
N ILE A 10 -22.62 -9.47 1.01
CA ILE A 10 -21.46 -10.17 0.46
C ILE A 10 -21.06 -9.54 -0.88
N GLY A 11 -22.02 -9.34 -1.78
CA GLY A 11 -21.78 -8.75 -3.10
C GLY A 11 -21.18 -7.34 -2.99
N ILE A 12 -21.77 -6.46 -2.17
CA ILE A 12 -21.26 -5.10 -1.96
C ILE A 12 -19.86 -5.11 -1.35
N SER A 13 -19.62 -5.97 -0.35
CA SER A 13 -18.31 -6.08 0.29
C SER A 13 -17.21 -6.52 -0.69
N ILE A 14 -17.52 -7.48 -1.57
CA ILE A 14 -16.59 -7.95 -2.61
C ILE A 14 -16.26 -6.81 -3.57
N TRP A 15 -17.27 -6.11 -4.09
CA TRP A 15 -17.05 -5.00 -5.02
C TRP A 15 -16.30 -3.84 -4.38
N ALA A 16 -16.68 -3.43 -3.17
CA ALA A 16 -15.98 -2.37 -2.43
C ALA A 16 -14.51 -2.72 -2.21
N THR A 17 -14.21 -3.97 -1.83
CA THR A 17 -12.84 -4.45 -1.64
C THR A 17 -12.06 -4.44 -2.95
N ALA A 18 -12.65 -4.93 -4.04
CA ALA A 18 -12.02 -4.96 -5.35
C ALA A 18 -11.68 -3.55 -5.85
N ILE A 19 -12.61 -2.59 -5.70
CA ILE A 19 -12.39 -1.19 -6.06
C ILE A 19 -11.26 -0.59 -5.23
N ALA A 20 -11.27 -0.81 -3.91
CA ALA A 20 -10.25 -0.30 -3.01
C ALA A 20 -8.85 -0.85 -3.35
N LEU A 21 -8.75 -2.15 -3.63
CA LEU A 21 -7.50 -2.79 -4.07
C LEU A 21 -7.02 -2.24 -5.42
N SER A 22 -7.94 -2.00 -6.36
CA SER A 22 -7.61 -1.44 -7.68
C SER A 22 -7.03 -0.03 -7.57
N PHE A 23 -7.66 0.85 -6.79
CA PHE A 23 -7.13 2.20 -6.56
C PHE A 23 -5.78 2.18 -5.84
N ASN A 24 -5.62 1.32 -4.85
CA ASN A 24 -4.35 1.16 -4.18
C ASN A 24 -3.25 0.67 -5.14
N HIS A 25 -3.57 -0.29 -6.01
CA HIS A 25 -2.64 -0.75 -7.05
C HIS A 25 -2.20 0.39 -7.98
N GLN A 26 -3.10 1.31 -8.33
CA GLN A 26 -2.75 2.51 -9.09
C GLN A 26 -1.78 3.42 -8.32
N ARG A 27 -2.02 3.66 -7.01
CA ARG A 27 -1.16 4.48 -6.15
C ARG A 27 0.25 3.89 -6.00
N VAL A 28 0.36 2.59 -5.73
CA VAL A 28 1.65 1.88 -5.62
C VAL A 28 2.45 2.00 -6.92
N ASN A 29 1.75 2.02 -8.05
CA ASN A 29 2.39 2.11 -9.36
C ASN A 29 2.75 3.52 -9.79
N SER A 30 2.36 4.55 -9.04
CA SER A 30 2.71 5.94 -9.32
C SER A 30 4.22 6.18 -9.25
N SER A 31 4.74 7.07 -10.09
CA SER A 31 6.16 7.42 -10.15
C SER A 31 6.65 7.99 -8.82
N SER A 32 5.89 8.93 -8.23
CA SER A 32 6.23 9.58 -6.96
C SER A 32 6.46 8.58 -5.82
N VAL A 33 5.63 7.52 -5.73
CA VAL A 33 5.77 6.49 -4.70
C VAL A 33 7.01 5.62 -4.94
N LYS A 34 7.25 5.22 -6.20
CA LYS A 34 8.42 4.40 -6.56
C LYS A 34 9.73 5.16 -6.35
N GLU A 35 9.77 6.43 -6.73
CA GLU A 35 10.92 7.30 -6.55
C GLU A 35 11.21 7.55 -5.06
N SER A 36 10.17 7.82 -4.25
CA SER A 36 10.32 7.95 -2.81
C SER A 36 10.88 6.68 -2.17
N LEU A 37 10.40 5.49 -2.57
CA LEU A 37 10.99 4.23 -2.10
C LEU A 37 12.45 4.07 -2.54
N LEU A 38 12.79 4.42 -3.78
CA LEU A 38 14.15 4.34 -4.28
C LEU A 38 15.09 5.26 -3.47
N ASN A 39 14.63 6.46 -3.12
CA ASN A 39 15.37 7.39 -2.28
C ASN A 39 15.60 6.80 -0.87
N VAL A 40 14.58 6.17 -0.28
CA VAL A 40 14.72 5.48 1.01
C VAL A 40 15.70 4.31 0.91
N LYS A 41 15.62 3.49 -0.15
CA LYS A 41 16.53 2.36 -0.40
C LYS A 41 18.00 2.77 -0.44
N ASN A 42 18.29 3.92 -1.03
CA ASN A 42 19.66 4.39 -1.22
C ASN A 42 20.16 5.30 -0.08
N HIS A 43 19.31 5.63 0.90
CA HIS A 43 19.69 6.55 1.96
C HIS A 43 20.58 5.84 3.01
N PRO A 44 21.77 6.36 3.33
CA PRO A 44 22.74 5.66 4.18
C PRO A 44 22.21 5.36 5.59
N LYS A 45 21.43 6.28 6.17
CA LYS A 45 20.80 6.02 7.49
C LYS A 45 19.69 4.97 7.39
N ALA A 46 18.95 4.93 6.28
CA ALA A 46 17.90 3.94 6.13
C ALA A 46 18.50 2.53 6.04
N ILE A 47 19.60 2.38 5.29
CA ILE A 47 20.36 1.13 5.22
C ILE A 47 20.93 0.75 6.59
N GLN A 48 21.45 1.72 7.35
CA GLN A 48 21.98 1.45 8.68
C GLN A 48 20.93 0.91 9.66
N TYR A 49 19.68 1.39 9.60
CA TYR A 49 18.63 1.00 10.54
C TYR A 49 17.75 -0.15 10.05
N LEU A 50 17.55 -0.28 8.74
CA LEU A 50 16.63 -1.25 8.15
C LEU A 50 17.35 -2.37 7.39
N GLY A 51 18.65 -2.25 7.11
CA GLY A 51 19.41 -3.21 6.30
C GLY A 51 19.43 -2.87 4.81
N ARG A 52 20.10 -3.71 4.01
CA ARG A 52 20.32 -3.43 2.57
C ARG A 52 19.08 -3.63 1.71
N ASN A 53 18.17 -4.51 2.10
CA ASN A 53 17.04 -4.92 1.26
C ASN A 53 15.72 -4.30 1.72
N ILE A 54 15.60 -2.97 1.63
CA ILE A 54 14.40 -2.23 2.03
C ILE A 54 13.30 -2.43 1.00
N ASN A 55 12.13 -2.96 1.36
CA ASN A 55 10.98 -3.06 0.46
C ASN A 55 9.70 -2.57 1.13
N PHE A 56 8.64 -2.45 0.33
CA PHE A 56 7.31 -2.21 0.84
C PHE A 56 6.87 -3.32 1.79
N THR A 57 6.26 -2.93 2.91
CA THR A 57 5.62 -3.85 3.86
C THR A 57 4.18 -3.43 4.13
N ALA A 58 3.42 -4.32 4.76
CA ALA A 58 2.10 -4.03 5.30
C ALA A 58 2.23 -3.68 6.79
N PRO A 59 1.35 -2.83 7.35
CA PRO A 59 1.35 -2.57 8.78
C PRO A 59 1.11 -3.84 9.58
N GLN A 60 1.73 -3.95 10.76
CA GLN A 60 1.64 -5.13 11.64
C GLN A 60 0.20 -5.53 12.00
N TRP A 61 -0.72 -4.56 12.09
CA TRP A 61 -2.13 -4.79 12.42
C TRP A 61 -2.97 -5.28 11.24
N TRP A 62 -2.39 -5.39 10.04
CA TRP A 62 -3.11 -5.82 8.84
C TRP A 62 -3.51 -7.31 8.96
N PRO A 63 -4.78 -7.67 8.65
CA PRO A 63 -5.30 -9.01 8.89
C PRO A 63 -4.74 -10.09 7.95
N PHE A 64 -4.00 -9.68 6.92
CA PHE A 64 -3.35 -10.59 5.98
C PHE A 64 -1.84 -10.61 6.20
N PRO A 65 -1.17 -11.77 6.11
CA PRO A 65 0.27 -11.89 6.38
C PRO A 65 1.09 -10.95 5.49
N SER A 66 1.94 -10.13 6.12
CA SER A 66 2.81 -9.11 5.51
C SER A 66 3.78 -9.65 4.46
N GLN A 67 4.06 -10.96 4.50
CA GLN A 67 4.91 -11.67 3.54
C GLN A 67 4.41 -11.54 2.10
N ARG A 68 3.11 -11.27 1.90
CA ARG A 68 2.56 -10.96 0.58
C ARG A 68 2.66 -9.46 0.36
N LYS A 69 3.43 -9.07 -0.67
CA LYS A 69 3.71 -7.70 -1.15
C LYS A 69 2.44 -6.91 -1.54
N PHE A 70 1.52 -6.70 -0.61
CA PHE A 70 0.35 -5.85 -0.78
C PHE A 70 0.54 -4.57 0.04
N PRO A 71 1.42 -3.66 -0.40
CA PRO A 71 1.55 -2.36 0.24
C PRO A 71 0.23 -1.62 0.18
N TRP A 72 -0.14 -1.01 1.29
CA TRP A 72 -1.26 -0.08 1.33
C TRP A 72 -0.75 1.36 1.36
N ILE A 73 -1.08 2.13 0.32
CA ILE A 73 -0.71 3.53 0.19
C ILE A 73 -1.89 4.40 0.61
N SER A 74 -1.77 4.97 1.80
CA SER A 74 -2.74 5.90 2.35
C SER A 74 -2.37 7.34 2.02
N GLY A 75 -3.36 8.23 1.98
CA GLY A 75 -3.18 9.64 1.66
C GLY A 75 -3.61 9.99 0.24
N ASN A 76 -3.18 11.16 -0.23
CA ASN A 76 -3.58 11.77 -1.49
C ASN A 76 -2.45 11.68 -2.52
N ILE A 77 -2.76 11.17 -3.71
CA ILE A 77 -1.86 11.29 -4.87
C ILE A 77 -2.69 11.67 -6.09
N ASN A 78 -2.62 12.95 -6.45
CA ASN A 78 -3.09 13.50 -7.72
C ASN A 78 -1.91 14.22 -8.37
N GLN A 79 -1.64 14.01 -9.66
CA GLN A 79 -0.61 14.81 -10.33
C GLN A 79 -0.89 15.08 -11.82
N LEU A 80 -0.89 16.37 -12.16
CA LEU A 80 0.12 17.01 -12.99
C LEU A 80 0.53 18.27 -12.22
N LYS A 81 1.65 18.20 -11.50
CA LYS A 81 2.27 19.24 -10.64
C LYS A 81 1.59 19.60 -9.29
N GLY A 82 0.72 18.74 -8.77
CA GLY A 82 0.26 18.75 -7.37
C GLY A 82 -1.03 17.94 -7.24
N ILE A 83 -1.46 17.36 -6.12
CA ILE A 83 -0.94 17.23 -4.75
C ILE A 83 -0.49 15.79 -4.50
N VAL A 84 0.63 15.63 -3.77
CA VAL A 84 1.12 14.31 -3.35
C VAL A 84 1.57 14.35 -1.88
N ASP A 85 0.71 13.81 -1.02
CA ASP A 85 0.96 13.52 0.40
C ASP A 85 0.56 12.07 0.61
N PHE A 86 1.53 11.19 0.86
CA PHE A 86 1.26 9.76 0.95
C PHE A 86 2.11 9.12 2.04
N LYS A 87 1.59 8.01 2.57
CA LYS A 87 2.21 7.23 3.63
C LYS A 87 2.20 5.76 3.26
N TYR A 88 3.31 5.11 3.53
CA TYR A 88 3.51 3.69 3.30
C TYR A 88 4.49 3.14 4.32
N TRP A 89 4.46 1.82 4.53
CA TRP A 89 5.38 1.14 5.41
C TRP A 89 6.52 0.53 4.61
N VAL A 90 7.70 0.53 5.20
CA VAL A 90 8.88 -0.15 4.69
C VAL A 90 9.44 -1.08 5.74
N GLU A 91 10.01 -2.17 5.27
CA GLU A 91 10.76 -3.13 6.06
C GLU A 91 12.00 -3.50 5.27
N GLY A 92 13.14 -3.53 5.93
CA GLY A 92 14.36 -4.03 5.32
C GLY A 92 14.82 -5.31 5.97
N SER A 93 15.60 -6.06 5.20
CA SER A 93 16.36 -7.20 5.67
C SER A 93 17.84 -6.99 5.33
N ASP A 94 18.72 -7.66 6.08
CA ASP A 94 20.17 -7.66 5.83
C ASP A 94 20.61 -8.62 4.72
#